data_AF-A0A1M4NIU2-F1
#
_entry.id   AF-A0A1M4NIU2-F1
#
_cell.length_a   1.000
_cell.length_b   1.000
_cell.length_c   1.000
_cell.angle_alpha   90.00
_cell.angle_beta   90.00
_cell.angle_gamma   90.00
#
_symmetry.space_group_name_H-M   'P 1'
#
loop_
_entity.id
_entity.type
_entity.pdbx_description
1 polymer ?
#
loop_
_entity_poly.entity_id
_entity_poly.type
_entity_poly.pdbx_seq_one_letter_code
_entity_poly.pdbx_strand_id
1 'polypeptide(L)'
;MNKKKMILTSLASVAILGAGFVTSQPTVVRAEEAPVASQSKAEKDYDAAVKKSEAAKKDYEEAKKKAKEAQKKYDEEQKKTEEKAKKEKEAAKKVDDASLAVQKAHVEYRKVLFSRNSYKYKSDYDKKLAEAQAKIDEANKKLTAANNEFQTVRAVVVPEPNALAETKKKAEEAKAEEVVAKKKYDEAAQEVEVAKKEVEAKELEIEKLQDEISTLEQEVATAQHQVDNLKKLLAGADPDDGTEVIEAKLKKGEAELNAKQAELAKKQTELEKLLDSLDPEGKTQDELDKEAEEAELDKKADELQNKVADLEKEISNLEILLGGADSEDDTAALQNKLATKKAELEKTQKELDAALNELGPDGDEEETPAPAPQPEQPAPAPQPEQPAPAPKPEQPAPAPKPEQPTPAPKPEQPTPAPKPEQPTPAPKTGWKQENGMWYFYNTDGSMATGWLQNNGSWYYLNANGAMATGWAKVNGSWYYLNANGSMATGWVKDGDTWYYLEASGAMKANQWFKVSDKWYYVNGLGALAVNTTVDGYTVNENGEWV
;
A
#
# COMPACT_ATOMS: atom_id res chain seq x y z
N MET A 1 -28.05 -6.86 -26.42
CA MET A 1 -29.38 -7.50 -26.46
C MET A 1 -29.51 -8.35 -25.21
N ASN A 2 -30.49 -8.03 -24.37
CA ASN A 2 -30.51 -8.41 -22.96
C ASN A 2 -30.85 -9.91 -22.84
N LYS A 3 -29.85 -10.76 -22.51
CA LYS A 3 -30.03 -12.23 -22.35
C LYS A 3 -31.12 -12.53 -21.30
N LYS A 4 -31.25 -11.69 -20.25
CA LYS A 4 -32.35 -11.74 -19.25
C LYS A 4 -33.75 -11.68 -19.87
N LYS A 5 -33.97 -10.88 -20.93
CA LYS A 5 -35.28 -10.80 -21.61
C LYS A 5 -35.64 -12.05 -22.41
N MET A 6 -34.64 -12.80 -22.88
CA MET A 6 -34.84 -14.07 -23.60
C MET A 6 -35.11 -15.24 -22.63
N ILE A 7 -34.59 -15.14 -21.39
CA ILE A 7 -34.72 -16.16 -20.34
C ILE A 7 -36.12 -16.18 -19.71
N LEU A 8 -36.74 -15.02 -19.45
CA LEU A 8 -38.11 -14.95 -18.91
C LEU A 8 -39.20 -15.36 -19.93
N THR A 9 -38.93 -15.21 -21.23
CA THR A 9 -39.90 -15.60 -22.28
C THR A 9 -39.94 -17.11 -22.55
N SER A 10 -38.88 -17.86 -22.23
CA SER A 10 -38.90 -19.33 -22.37
C SER A 10 -39.65 -20.02 -21.23
N LEU A 11 -39.48 -19.56 -19.97
CA LEU A 11 -40.18 -20.11 -18.80
C LEU A 11 -41.71 -19.90 -18.88
N ALA A 12 -42.17 -18.72 -19.34
CA ALA A 12 -43.59 -18.48 -19.56
C ALA A 12 -44.20 -19.33 -20.69
N SER A 13 -43.38 -19.81 -21.63
CA SER A 13 -43.84 -20.65 -22.74
C SER A 13 -43.99 -22.13 -22.35
N VAL A 14 -43.29 -22.60 -21.31
CA VAL A 14 -43.36 -23.99 -20.84
C VAL A 14 -44.55 -24.21 -19.88
N ALA A 15 -45.04 -23.17 -19.19
CA ALA A 15 -46.19 -23.27 -18.29
C ALA A 15 -47.57 -23.38 -18.99
N ILE A 16 -47.67 -23.21 -20.32
CA ILE A 16 -48.96 -23.15 -21.05
C ILE A 16 -49.38 -24.48 -21.69
N LEU A 17 -48.53 -25.51 -21.74
CA LEU A 17 -48.85 -26.78 -22.45
C LEU A 17 -49.45 -27.89 -21.58
N GLY A 18 -50.04 -27.54 -20.42
CA GLY A 18 -50.49 -28.51 -19.43
C GLY A 18 -51.89 -28.29 -18.83
N ALA A 19 -52.86 -27.70 -19.54
CA ALA A 19 -54.26 -27.77 -19.13
C ALA A 19 -55.27 -27.55 -20.27
N GLY A 20 -56.18 -28.51 -20.41
CA GLY A 20 -57.52 -28.47 -21.01
C GLY A 20 -57.93 -27.31 -21.93
N PHE A 21 -58.26 -27.71 -23.16
CA PHE A 21 -59.12 -27.05 -24.13
C PHE A 21 -60.41 -26.45 -23.51
N VAL A 22 -60.54 -25.12 -23.39
CA VAL A 22 -61.82 -24.39 -23.39
C VAL A 22 -61.65 -23.05 -24.12
N THR A 23 -62.58 -22.76 -25.01
CA THR A 23 -62.65 -21.62 -25.93
C THR A 23 -62.97 -20.28 -25.22
N SER A 24 -62.13 -19.25 -25.36
CA SER A 24 -62.58 -17.83 -25.39
C SER A 24 -61.47 -16.86 -25.83
N GLN A 25 -61.73 -16.19 -26.97
CA GLN A 25 -61.28 -14.89 -27.53
C GLN A 25 -59.87 -14.28 -27.27
N PRO A 26 -59.30 -13.55 -28.26
CA PRO A 26 -57.94 -13.04 -28.20
C PRO A 26 -57.84 -11.81 -27.30
N THR A 27 -57.27 -11.97 -26.10
CA THR A 27 -56.82 -10.83 -25.31
C THR A 27 -55.53 -10.32 -25.92
N VAL A 28 -55.59 -9.09 -26.44
CA VAL A 28 -54.44 -8.35 -26.96
C VAL A 28 -53.44 -8.18 -25.82
N VAL A 29 -52.28 -8.84 -25.93
CA VAL A 29 -51.15 -8.62 -25.03
C VAL A 29 -50.62 -7.22 -25.32
N ARG A 30 -51.03 -6.26 -24.49
CA ARG A 30 -50.40 -4.95 -24.41
C ARG A 30 -48.97 -5.21 -23.93
N ALA A 31 -48.00 -4.79 -24.72
CA ALA A 31 -46.61 -4.74 -24.30
C ALA A 31 -46.51 -3.71 -23.17
N GLU A 32 -46.74 -4.14 -21.93
CA GLU A 32 -46.20 -3.46 -20.77
C GLU A 32 -44.68 -3.55 -20.88
N GLU A 33 -44.04 -2.39 -20.81
CA GLU A 33 -42.60 -2.28 -20.72
C GLU A 33 -42.15 -3.08 -19.50
N ALA A 34 -41.53 -4.24 -19.75
CA ALA A 34 -40.91 -5.03 -18.71
C ALA A 34 -40.04 -4.12 -17.84
N PRO A 35 -40.20 -4.13 -16.50
CA PRO A 35 -39.40 -3.31 -15.61
C PRO A 35 -37.92 -3.55 -15.89
N VAL A 36 -37.15 -2.47 -15.85
CA VAL A 36 -35.70 -2.52 -16.01
C VAL A 36 -35.19 -3.42 -14.87
N ALA A 37 -34.73 -4.62 -15.21
CA ALA A 37 -34.22 -5.59 -14.23
C ALA A 37 -33.30 -4.89 -13.22
N SER A 38 -33.69 -4.92 -11.94
CA SER A 38 -32.95 -4.31 -10.84
C SER A 38 -31.55 -4.93 -10.77
N GLN A 39 -30.52 -4.12 -10.48
CA GLN A 39 -29.16 -4.61 -10.32
C GLN A 39 -29.08 -5.54 -9.11
N SER A 40 -28.39 -6.67 -9.26
CA SER A 40 -28.18 -7.61 -8.15
C SER A 40 -27.32 -7.01 -7.05
N LYS A 41 -27.39 -7.58 -5.84
CA LYS A 41 -26.55 -7.15 -4.71
C LYS A 41 -25.06 -7.16 -5.07
N ALA A 42 -24.59 -8.21 -5.73
CA ALA A 42 -23.19 -8.31 -6.18
C ALA A 42 -22.82 -7.24 -7.22
N GLU A 43 -23.73 -6.90 -8.14
CA GLU A 43 -23.51 -5.80 -9.10
C GLU A 43 -23.49 -4.43 -8.40
N LYS A 44 -24.35 -4.21 -7.40
CA LYS A 44 -24.34 -3.00 -6.56
C LYS A 44 -23.04 -2.87 -5.76
N ASP A 45 -22.56 -3.97 -5.18
CA ASP A 45 -21.30 -4.02 -4.42
C ASP A 45 -20.09 -3.77 -5.34
N TYR A 46 -20.11 -4.31 -6.56
CA TYR A 46 -19.11 -4.00 -7.59
C TYR A 46 -19.12 -2.52 -7.97
N ASP A 47 -20.28 -1.93 -8.26
CA ASP A 47 -20.40 -0.51 -8.58
C ASP A 47 -19.94 0.40 -7.42
N ALA A 48 -20.25 0.02 -6.18
CA ALA A 48 -19.78 0.72 -4.98
C ALA A 48 -18.25 0.63 -4.82
N ALA A 49 -17.68 -0.56 -5.01
CA ALA A 49 -16.23 -0.77 -4.98
C ALA A 49 -15.52 0.06 -6.08
N VAL A 50 -16.08 0.11 -7.28
CA VAL A 50 -15.53 0.91 -8.40
C VAL A 50 -15.51 2.39 -8.03
N LYS A 51 -16.62 2.95 -7.53
CA LYS A 51 -16.67 4.34 -7.07
C LYS A 51 -15.64 4.64 -5.97
N LYS A 52 -15.49 3.74 -5.00
CA LYS A 52 -14.49 3.86 -3.93
C LYS A 52 -13.06 3.84 -4.48
N SER A 53 -12.77 2.95 -5.43
CA SER A 53 -11.47 2.87 -6.09
C SER A 53 -11.14 4.12 -6.90
N GLU A 54 -12.11 4.67 -7.64
CA GLU A 54 -11.94 5.92 -8.39
C GLU A 54 -11.68 7.12 -7.48
N ALA A 55 -12.39 7.22 -6.34
CA ALA A 55 -12.13 8.25 -5.34
C ALA A 55 -10.71 8.12 -4.75
N ALA A 56 -10.33 6.92 -4.33
CA ALA A 56 -9.00 6.66 -3.78
C ALA A 56 -7.87 6.93 -4.78
N LYS A 57 -8.10 6.66 -6.07
CA LYS A 57 -7.17 6.97 -7.16
C LYS A 57 -6.94 8.48 -7.29
N LYS A 58 -8.01 9.27 -7.19
CA LYS A 58 -7.93 10.73 -7.24
C LYS A 58 -7.11 11.28 -6.07
N ASP A 59 -7.34 10.76 -4.86
CA ASP A 59 -6.59 11.16 -3.66
C ASP A 59 -5.10 10.81 -3.79
N TYR A 60 -4.78 9.63 -4.32
CA TYR A 60 -3.40 9.23 -4.59
C TYR A 60 -2.69 10.15 -5.59
N GLU A 61 -3.33 10.48 -6.72
CA GLU A 61 -2.72 11.38 -7.71
C GLU A 61 -2.52 12.81 -7.15
N GLU A 62 -3.44 13.29 -6.29
CA GLU A 62 -3.26 14.57 -5.60
C GLU A 62 -2.09 14.53 -4.60
N ALA A 63 -2.01 13.49 -3.76
CA ALA A 63 -0.94 13.32 -2.79
C ALA A 63 0.44 13.20 -3.47
N LYS A 64 0.52 12.42 -4.55
CA LYS A 64 1.72 12.29 -5.39
C LYS A 64 2.17 13.61 -6.00
N LYS A 65 1.23 14.44 -6.47
CA LYS A 65 1.55 15.79 -6.96
C LYS A 65 2.13 16.67 -5.85
N LYS A 66 1.51 16.69 -4.67
CA LYS A 66 1.99 17.44 -3.50
C LYS A 66 3.39 16.99 -3.07
N ALA A 67 3.64 15.69 -3.00
CA ALA A 67 4.95 15.13 -2.67
C ALA A 67 6.04 15.56 -3.65
N LYS A 68 5.75 15.51 -4.96
CA LYS A 68 6.68 15.96 -6.00
C LYS A 68 7.00 17.46 -5.92
N GLU A 69 5.98 18.28 -5.66
CA GLU A 69 6.15 19.74 -5.51
C GLU A 69 6.96 20.09 -4.26
N ALA A 70 6.68 19.44 -3.12
CA ALA A 70 7.41 19.63 -1.87
C ALA A 70 8.88 19.19 -2.00
N GLN A 71 9.14 18.02 -2.59
CA GLN A 71 10.49 17.53 -2.83
C GLN A 71 11.28 18.46 -3.74
N LYS A 72 10.67 18.91 -4.85
CA LYS A 72 11.31 19.85 -5.78
C LYS A 72 11.74 21.14 -5.07
N LYS A 73 10.89 21.68 -4.19
CA LYS A 73 11.22 22.88 -3.41
C LYS A 73 12.43 22.66 -2.50
N TYR A 74 12.47 21.54 -1.78
CA TYR A 74 13.60 21.18 -0.94
C TYR A 74 14.90 21.02 -1.76
N ASP A 75 14.85 20.30 -2.88
CA ASP A 75 16.02 20.06 -3.73
C ASP A 75 16.59 21.38 -4.31
N GLU A 76 15.72 22.31 -4.72
CA GLU A 76 16.13 23.63 -5.21
C GLU A 76 16.79 24.49 -4.11
N GLU A 77 16.25 24.45 -2.89
CA GLU A 77 16.79 25.15 -1.73
C GLU A 77 18.11 24.56 -1.25
N GLN A 78 18.22 23.23 -1.21
CA GLN A 78 19.44 22.50 -0.89
C GLN A 78 20.54 22.81 -1.91
N LYS A 79 20.24 22.74 -3.21
CA LYS A 79 21.21 23.02 -4.27
C LYS A 79 21.77 24.43 -4.18
N LYS A 80 20.94 25.45 -3.90
CA LYS A 80 21.40 26.83 -3.69
C LYS A 80 22.35 26.93 -2.50
N THR A 81 22.06 26.21 -1.42
CA THR A 81 22.87 26.17 -0.20
C THR A 81 24.24 25.52 -0.46
N GLU A 82 24.26 24.37 -1.15
CA GLU A 82 25.48 23.65 -1.52
C GLU A 82 26.35 24.46 -2.50
N GLU A 83 25.73 25.10 -3.49
CA GLU A 83 26.44 25.93 -4.46
C GLU A 83 27.09 27.15 -3.79
N LYS A 84 26.39 27.80 -2.85
CA LYS A 84 26.96 28.87 -2.04
C LYS A 84 28.13 28.35 -1.22
N ALA A 85 27.98 27.25 -0.50
CA ALA A 85 29.03 26.68 0.34
C ALA A 85 30.29 26.35 -0.47
N LYS A 86 30.13 25.81 -1.68
CA LYS A 86 31.24 25.54 -2.61
C LYS A 86 31.96 26.83 -3.02
N LYS A 87 31.20 27.84 -3.47
CA LYS A 87 31.76 29.15 -3.87
C LYS A 87 32.46 29.83 -2.70
N GLU A 88 31.91 29.74 -1.49
CA GLU A 88 32.47 30.33 -0.28
C GLU A 88 33.82 29.68 0.07
N LYS A 89 33.90 28.34 -0.03
CA LYS A 89 35.15 27.60 0.16
C LYS A 89 36.22 27.98 -0.87
N GLU A 90 35.84 28.11 -2.15
CA GLU A 90 36.75 28.52 -3.21
C GLU A 90 37.26 29.97 -3.00
N ALA A 91 36.36 30.89 -2.64
CA ALA A 91 36.72 32.28 -2.36
C ALA A 91 37.58 32.41 -1.09
N ALA A 92 37.29 31.64 -0.04
CA ALA A 92 38.12 31.58 1.18
C ALA A 92 39.56 31.14 0.85
N LYS A 93 39.71 30.10 0.02
CA LYS A 93 41.04 29.65 -0.43
C LYS A 93 41.82 30.75 -1.16
N LYS A 94 41.15 31.54 -2.01
CA LYS A 94 41.78 32.69 -2.68
C LYS A 94 42.26 33.74 -1.68
N VAL A 95 41.50 33.99 -0.62
CA VAL A 95 41.90 34.89 0.48
C VAL A 95 43.13 34.35 1.20
N ASP A 96 43.15 33.05 1.51
CA ASP A 96 44.30 32.40 2.17
C ASP A 96 45.56 32.46 1.31
N ASP A 97 45.46 32.13 0.02
CA ASP A 97 46.57 32.18 -0.94
C ASP A 97 47.11 33.61 -1.10
N ALA A 98 46.22 34.61 -1.18
CA ALA A 98 46.60 36.02 -1.28
C ALA A 98 47.24 36.53 0.02
N SER A 99 46.73 36.12 1.18
CA SER A 99 47.29 36.44 2.49
C SER A 99 48.70 35.87 2.65
N LEU A 100 48.90 34.61 2.22
CA LEU A 100 50.22 33.98 2.19
C LEU A 100 51.19 34.72 1.25
N ALA A 101 50.71 35.21 0.11
CA ALA A 101 51.53 36.02 -0.81
C ALA A 101 51.97 37.33 -0.16
N VAL A 102 51.09 38.02 0.58
CA VAL A 102 51.43 39.23 1.35
C VAL A 102 52.51 38.93 2.39
N GLN A 103 52.38 37.83 3.13
CA GLN A 103 53.38 37.44 4.14
C GLN A 103 54.74 37.16 3.50
N LYS A 104 54.77 36.44 2.37
CA LYS A 104 56.00 36.17 1.62
C LYS A 104 56.65 37.46 1.11
N ALA A 105 55.87 38.39 0.58
CA ALA A 105 56.38 39.69 0.13
C ALA A 105 57.01 40.49 1.28
N HIS A 106 56.40 40.49 2.47
CA HIS A 106 56.98 41.13 3.67
C HIS A 106 58.28 40.44 4.14
N VAL A 107 58.38 39.12 4.00
CA VAL A 107 59.65 38.40 4.28
C VAL A 107 60.74 38.82 3.29
N GLU A 108 60.44 38.94 2.00
CA GLU A 108 61.40 39.43 0.99
C GLU A 108 61.85 40.86 1.29
N TYR A 109 60.91 41.76 1.58
CA TYR A 109 61.19 43.14 1.95
C TYR A 109 62.11 43.23 3.18
N ARG A 110 61.84 42.44 4.24
CA ARG A 110 62.72 42.36 5.42
C ARG A 110 64.12 41.85 5.06
N LYS A 111 64.25 40.86 4.18
CA LYS A 111 65.58 40.39 3.72
C LYS A 111 66.36 41.50 3.03
N VAL A 112 65.72 42.29 2.16
CA VAL A 112 66.36 43.44 1.51
C VAL A 112 66.77 44.50 2.54
N LEU A 113 65.90 44.81 3.51
CA LEU A 113 66.23 45.74 4.60
C LEU A 113 67.50 45.34 5.36
N PHE A 114 67.64 44.06 5.70
CA PHE A 114 68.81 43.56 6.44
C PHE A 114 70.08 43.45 5.58
N SER A 115 69.97 43.45 4.25
CA SER A 115 71.11 43.36 3.33
C SER A 115 71.68 44.73 2.92
N ARG A 116 71.28 45.83 3.57
CA ARG A 116 71.79 47.19 3.25
C ARG A 116 73.32 47.25 3.10
N ASN A 117 74.06 46.63 4.01
CA ASN A 117 75.52 46.66 4.01
C ASN A 117 76.17 45.79 2.93
N SER A 118 75.40 44.94 2.22
CA SER A 118 75.93 44.13 1.11
C SER A 118 75.91 44.85 -0.23
N TYR A 119 75.32 46.05 -0.32
CA TYR A 119 75.28 46.84 -1.56
C TYR A 119 76.41 47.87 -1.60
N LYS A 120 77.07 47.99 -2.76
CA LYS A 120 78.17 48.93 -2.98
C LYS A 120 77.69 50.39 -3.09
N TYR A 121 76.52 50.61 -3.66
CA TYR A 121 75.93 51.94 -3.86
C TYR A 121 74.53 52.01 -3.23
N LYS A 122 74.24 53.13 -2.55
CA LYS A 122 72.93 53.37 -1.92
C LYS A 122 71.77 53.31 -2.92
N SER A 123 71.97 53.80 -4.15
CA SER A 123 70.97 53.78 -5.22
C SER A 123 70.51 52.36 -5.58
N ASP A 124 71.42 51.38 -5.57
CA ASP A 124 71.10 49.99 -5.91
C ASP A 124 70.26 49.32 -4.81
N TYR A 125 70.58 49.63 -3.55
CA TYR A 125 69.79 49.22 -2.38
C TYR A 125 68.39 49.84 -2.41
N ASP A 126 68.29 51.16 -2.60
CA ASP A 126 67.02 51.88 -2.61
C ASP A 126 66.10 51.36 -3.74
N LYS A 127 66.67 51.04 -4.91
CA LYS A 127 65.94 50.41 -6.01
C LYS A 127 65.40 49.03 -5.62
N LYS A 128 66.22 48.17 -5.00
CA LYS A 128 65.80 46.83 -4.56
C LYS A 128 64.73 46.89 -3.46
N LEU A 129 64.82 47.86 -2.56
CA LEU A 129 63.83 48.08 -1.52
C LEU A 129 62.50 48.55 -2.11
N ALA A 130 62.53 49.45 -3.10
CA ALA A 130 61.34 49.89 -3.84
C ALA A 130 60.70 48.74 -4.63
N GLU A 131 61.49 47.87 -5.29
CA GLU A 131 60.99 46.66 -5.97
C GLU A 131 60.30 45.70 -4.98
N ALA A 132 60.86 45.50 -3.78
CA ALA A 132 60.26 44.66 -2.75
C ALA A 132 58.98 45.29 -2.15
N GLN A 133 58.94 46.61 -1.98
CA GLN A 133 57.74 47.33 -1.55
C GLN A 133 56.62 47.23 -2.59
N ALA A 134 56.94 47.40 -3.88
CA ALA A 134 55.96 47.25 -4.96
C ALA A 134 55.31 45.86 -4.97
N LYS A 135 56.08 44.80 -4.65
CA LYS A 135 55.52 43.44 -4.48
C LYS A 135 54.55 43.34 -3.30
N ILE A 136 54.80 44.04 -2.20
CA ILE A 136 53.87 44.12 -1.07
C ILE A 136 52.58 44.81 -1.51
N ASP A 137 52.69 45.94 -2.20
CA ASP A 137 51.53 46.71 -2.67
C ASP A 137 50.67 45.90 -3.66
N GLU A 138 51.32 45.18 -4.58
CA GLU A 138 50.65 44.27 -5.51
C GLU A 138 49.95 43.10 -4.79
N ALA A 139 50.63 42.47 -3.82
CA ALA A 139 50.05 41.38 -3.04
C ALA A 139 48.86 41.86 -2.19
N ASN A 140 48.96 43.04 -1.57
CA ASN A 140 47.86 43.64 -0.81
C ASN A 140 46.67 43.97 -1.72
N LYS A 141 46.91 44.47 -2.93
CA LYS A 141 45.84 44.69 -3.91
C LYS A 141 45.11 43.40 -4.26
N LYS A 142 45.84 42.29 -4.45
CA LYS A 142 45.26 40.96 -4.69
C LYS A 142 44.47 40.46 -3.47
N LEU A 143 44.97 40.66 -2.26
CA LEU A 143 44.27 40.31 -1.03
C LEU A 143 42.97 41.10 -0.88
N THR A 144 42.97 42.41 -1.14
CA THR A 144 41.75 43.22 -1.13
C THR A 144 40.73 42.73 -2.16
N ALA A 145 41.17 42.39 -3.38
CA ALA A 145 40.28 41.85 -4.41
C ALA A 145 39.68 40.49 -3.99
N ALA A 146 40.50 39.59 -3.44
CA ALA A 146 40.04 38.28 -2.95
C ALA A 146 39.07 38.43 -1.77
N ASN A 147 39.33 39.36 -0.84
CA ASN A 147 38.41 39.66 0.26
C ASN A 147 37.08 40.21 -0.26
N ASN A 148 37.09 41.11 -1.24
CA ASN A 148 35.86 41.61 -1.85
C ASN A 148 35.05 40.48 -2.51
N GLU A 149 35.71 39.57 -3.25
CA GLU A 149 35.08 38.39 -3.84
C GLU A 149 34.49 37.46 -2.76
N PHE A 150 35.19 37.25 -1.65
CA PHE A 150 34.68 36.46 -0.54
C PHE A 150 33.44 37.10 0.10
N GLN A 151 33.44 38.43 0.30
CA GLN A 151 32.28 39.13 0.85
C GLN A 151 31.06 39.09 -0.09
N THR A 152 31.26 39.19 -1.41
CA THR A 152 30.16 39.08 -2.36
C THR A 152 29.52 37.69 -2.36
N VAL A 153 30.33 36.64 -2.22
CA VAL A 153 29.82 35.26 -2.10
C VAL A 153 29.07 35.05 -0.78
N ARG A 154 29.57 35.58 0.35
CA ARG A 154 28.87 35.48 1.64
C ARG A 154 27.53 36.19 1.66
N ALA A 155 27.41 37.28 0.92
CA ALA A 155 26.18 38.07 0.78
C ALA A 155 25.07 37.35 -0.03
N VAL A 156 25.36 36.25 -0.73
CA VAL A 156 24.34 35.45 -1.41
C VAL A 156 23.35 34.89 -0.38
N VAL A 157 22.07 35.22 -0.51
CA VAL A 157 21.03 34.75 0.40
C VAL A 157 20.69 33.30 0.10
N VAL A 158 20.74 32.45 1.12
CA VAL A 158 20.29 31.05 1.10
C VAL A 158 19.32 30.83 2.25
N PRO A 159 18.45 29.80 2.19
CA PRO A 159 17.59 29.45 3.30
C PRO A 159 18.40 29.23 4.59
N GLU A 160 17.88 29.73 5.71
CA GLU A 160 18.42 29.43 7.03
C GLU A 160 18.35 27.91 7.29
N PRO A 161 19.26 27.32 8.08
CA PRO A 161 19.26 25.88 8.37
C PRO A 161 17.90 25.36 8.87
N ASN A 162 17.20 26.15 9.69
CA ASN A 162 15.86 25.81 10.17
C ASN A 162 14.81 25.83 9.06
N ALA A 163 14.87 26.80 8.15
CA ALA A 163 13.95 26.88 7.02
C ALA A 163 14.15 25.71 6.04
N LEU A 164 15.40 25.31 5.79
CA LEU A 164 15.72 24.13 4.97
C LEU A 164 15.27 22.82 5.67
N ALA A 165 15.39 22.75 6.99
CA ALA A 165 14.87 21.61 7.75
C ALA A 165 13.34 21.54 7.71
N GLU A 166 12.64 22.68 7.74
CA GLU A 166 11.19 22.73 7.57
C GLU A 166 10.76 22.28 6.17
N THR A 167 11.45 22.70 5.10
CA THR A 167 11.10 22.27 3.75
C THR A 167 11.41 20.80 3.53
N LYS A 168 12.48 20.27 4.14
CA LYS A 168 12.74 18.83 4.20
C LYS A 168 11.62 18.06 4.89
N LYS A 169 11.22 18.51 6.08
CA LYS A 169 10.14 17.88 6.86
C LYS A 169 8.84 17.85 6.07
N LYS A 170 8.46 18.96 5.42
CA LYS A 170 7.27 19.02 4.54
C LYS A 170 7.35 18.05 3.35
N ALA A 171 8.53 17.87 2.77
CA ALA A 171 8.72 16.90 1.69
C ALA A 171 8.59 15.45 2.20
N GLU A 172 9.14 15.14 3.38
CA GLU A 172 9.01 13.82 4.02
C GLU A 172 7.56 13.52 4.42
N GLU A 173 6.84 14.49 5.00
CA GLU A 173 5.42 14.38 5.35
C GLU A 173 4.55 14.15 4.11
N ALA A 174 4.71 14.96 3.06
CA ALA A 174 3.95 14.80 1.82
C ALA A 174 4.22 13.45 1.14
N LYS A 175 5.45 12.93 1.24
CA LYS A 175 5.80 11.59 0.72
C LYS A 175 5.18 10.47 1.57
N ALA A 176 5.07 10.64 2.88
CA ALA A 176 4.35 9.70 3.74
C ALA A 176 2.84 9.69 3.40
N GLU A 177 2.24 10.86 3.16
CA GLU A 177 0.85 10.98 2.70
C GLU A 177 0.63 10.29 1.35
N GLU A 178 1.55 10.45 0.38
CA GLU A 178 1.51 9.74 -0.91
C GLU A 178 1.48 8.21 -0.71
N VAL A 179 2.32 7.68 0.18
CA VAL A 179 2.38 6.23 0.47
C VAL A 179 1.07 5.73 1.07
N VAL A 180 0.48 6.48 2.01
CA VAL A 180 -0.81 6.13 2.63
C VAL A 180 -1.94 6.18 1.60
N ALA A 181 -1.98 7.22 0.77
CA ALA A 181 -2.99 7.35 -0.28
C ALA A 181 -2.87 6.22 -1.32
N LYS A 182 -1.64 5.84 -1.68
CA LYS A 182 -1.39 4.69 -2.57
C LYS A 182 -1.90 3.38 -1.98
N LYS A 183 -1.62 3.13 -0.69
CA LYS A 183 -2.10 1.92 -0.01
C LYS A 183 -3.63 1.83 -0.04
N LYS A 184 -4.34 2.93 0.24
CA LYS A 184 -5.81 2.99 0.16
C LYS A 184 -6.32 2.71 -1.26
N TYR A 185 -5.65 3.25 -2.27
CA TYR A 185 -6.00 2.99 -3.67
C TYR A 185 -5.78 1.51 -4.05
N ASP A 186 -4.65 0.93 -3.67
CA ASP A 186 -4.33 -0.47 -3.94
C ASP A 186 -5.34 -1.42 -3.24
N GLU A 187 -5.73 -1.13 -1.99
CA GLU A 187 -6.78 -1.87 -1.27
C GLU A 187 -8.15 -1.74 -1.95
N ALA A 188 -8.56 -0.52 -2.32
CA ALA A 188 -9.83 -0.31 -3.02
C ALA A 188 -9.86 -0.96 -4.41
N ALA A 189 -8.71 -1.04 -5.11
CA ALA A 189 -8.61 -1.76 -6.38
C ALA A 189 -8.74 -3.29 -6.20
N GLN A 190 -8.24 -3.84 -5.09
CA GLN A 190 -8.45 -5.26 -4.76
C GLN A 190 -9.92 -5.56 -4.44
N GLU A 191 -10.60 -4.68 -3.70
CA GLU A 191 -12.05 -4.82 -3.43
C GLU A 191 -12.86 -4.89 -4.74
N VAL A 192 -12.52 -4.07 -5.74
CA VAL A 192 -13.14 -4.13 -7.08
C VAL A 192 -12.93 -5.50 -7.74
N GLU A 193 -11.71 -6.03 -7.67
CA GLU A 193 -11.40 -7.34 -8.27
C GLU A 193 -12.17 -8.47 -7.58
N VAL A 194 -12.32 -8.41 -6.25
CA VAL A 194 -13.10 -9.38 -5.47
C VAL A 194 -14.58 -9.30 -5.83
N ALA A 195 -15.16 -8.10 -5.81
CA ALA A 195 -16.57 -7.90 -6.16
C ALA A 195 -16.87 -8.35 -7.60
N LYS A 196 -15.93 -8.10 -8.53
CA LYS A 196 -16.05 -8.57 -9.91
C LYS A 196 -16.09 -10.10 -10.00
N LYS A 197 -15.21 -10.79 -9.29
CA LYS A 197 -15.18 -12.26 -9.27
C LYS A 197 -16.44 -12.85 -8.67
N GLU A 198 -17.05 -12.18 -7.69
CA GLU A 198 -18.33 -12.61 -7.12
C GLU A 198 -19.47 -12.50 -8.15
N VAL A 199 -19.52 -11.39 -8.90
CA VAL A 199 -20.48 -11.25 -10.02
C VAL A 199 -20.28 -12.35 -11.06
N GLU A 200 -19.04 -12.55 -11.54
CA GLU A 200 -18.71 -13.58 -12.53
C GLU A 200 -19.05 -14.99 -12.02
N ALA A 201 -18.85 -15.27 -10.73
CA ALA A 201 -19.18 -16.57 -10.13
C ALA A 201 -20.70 -16.82 -10.11
N LYS A 202 -21.51 -15.82 -9.74
CA LYS A 202 -22.98 -15.93 -9.72
C LYS A 202 -23.53 -16.10 -11.14
N GLU A 203 -23.00 -15.39 -12.13
CA GLU A 203 -23.37 -15.57 -13.53
C GLU A 203 -23.10 -17.01 -14.02
N LEU A 204 -21.96 -17.58 -13.63
CA LEU A 204 -21.56 -18.93 -14.03
C LEU A 204 -22.40 -20.03 -13.33
N GLU A 205 -22.82 -19.80 -12.09
CA GLU A 205 -23.75 -20.69 -11.38
C GLU A 205 -25.12 -20.74 -12.07
N ILE A 206 -25.64 -19.58 -12.48
CA ILE A 206 -26.88 -19.48 -13.26
C ILE A 206 -26.75 -20.21 -14.60
N GLU A 207 -25.64 -20.01 -15.33
CA GLU A 207 -25.41 -20.67 -16.62
C GLU A 207 -25.40 -22.19 -16.49
N LYS A 208 -24.71 -22.73 -15.47
CA LYS A 208 -24.69 -24.18 -15.20
C LYS A 208 -26.06 -24.75 -14.88
N LEU A 209 -26.84 -24.07 -14.03
CA LEU A 209 -28.20 -24.53 -13.70
C LEU A 209 -29.12 -24.49 -14.91
N GLN A 210 -28.97 -23.50 -15.80
CA GLN A 210 -29.72 -23.43 -17.05
C GLN A 210 -29.39 -24.60 -17.98
N ASP A 211 -28.12 -24.97 -18.09
CA ASP A 211 -27.69 -26.13 -18.89
C ASP A 211 -28.23 -27.45 -18.31
N GLU A 212 -28.21 -27.61 -16.99
CA GLU A 212 -28.79 -28.77 -16.28
C GLU A 212 -30.31 -28.87 -16.52
N ILE A 213 -31.04 -27.76 -16.38
CA ILE A 213 -32.47 -27.67 -16.66
C ILE A 213 -32.77 -28.04 -18.11
N SER A 214 -32.04 -27.47 -19.07
CA SER A 214 -32.25 -27.76 -20.50
C SER A 214 -32.02 -29.23 -20.83
N THR A 215 -31.01 -29.85 -20.20
CA THR A 215 -30.75 -31.29 -20.36
C THR A 215 -31.91 -32.12 -19.78
N LEU A 216 -32.37 -31.80 -18.57
CA LEU A 216 -33.50 -32.47 -17.92
C LEU A 216 -34.81 -32.32 -18.71
N GLU A 217 -35.08 -31.16 -19.30
CA GLU A 217 -36.24 -30.93 -20.17
C GLU A 217 -36.24 -31.89 -21.37
N GLN A 218 -35.08 -32.10 -22.02
CA GLN A 218 -34.95 -33.06 -23.12
C GLN A 218 -35.16 -34.50 -22.66
N GLU A 219 -34.66 -34.85 -21.48
CA GLU A 219 -34.85 -36.18 -20.90
C GLU A 219 -36.31 -36.44 -20.53
N VAL A 220 -37.00 -35.46 -19.95
CA VAL A 220 -38.45 -35.51 -19.64
C VAL A 220 -39.25 -35.70 -20.93
N ALA A 221 -38.95 -34.94 -21.99
CA ALA A 221 -39.61 -35.08 -23.28
C ALA A 221 -39.41 -36.48 -23.89
N THR A 222 -38.19 -37.03 -23.77
CA THR A 222 -37.86 -38.38 -24.24
C THR A 222 -38.63 -39.45 -23.45
N ALA A 223 -38.64 -39.36 -22.12
CA ALA A 223 -39.36 -40.28 -21.25
C ALA A 223 -40.88 -40.21 -21.49
N GLN A 224 -41.42 -39.01 -21.68
CA GLN A 224 -42.83 -38.80 -22.00
C GLN A 224 -43.20 -39.50 -23.32
N HIS A 225 -42.40 -39.33 -24.36
CA HIS A 225 -42.62 -39.99 -25.66
C HIS A 225 -42.58 -41.52 -25.54
N GLN A 226 -41.70 -42.08 -24.70
CA GLN A 226 -41.66 -43.52 -24.42
C GLN A 226 -42.92 -44.02 -23.71
N VAL A 227 -43.38 -43.29 -22.69
CA VAL A 227 -44.62 -43.60 -21.96
C VAL A 227 -45.83 -43.55 -22.91
N ASP A 228 -45.93 -42.51 -23.75
CA ASP A 228 -47.03 -42.36 -24.71
C ASP A 228 -47.06 -43.49 -25.74
N ASN A 229 -45.89 -43.94 -26.20
CA ASN A 229 -45.79 -45.09 -27.10
C ASN A 229 -46.21 -46.40 -26.42
N LEU A 230 -45.82 -46.62 -25.16
CA LEU A 230 -46.27 -47.78 -24.39
C LEU A 230 -47.78 -47.76 -24.16
N LYS A 231 -48.37 -46.58 -23.88
CA LYS A 231 -49.84 -46.41 -23.78
C LYS A 231 -50.55 -46.75 -25.09
N LYS A 232 -50.02 -46.30 -26.23
CA LYS A 232 -50.56 -46.64 -27.56
C LYS A 232 -50.47 -48.15 -27.85
N LEU A 233 -49.37 -48.79 -27.51
CA LEU A 233 -49.19 -50.25 -27.68
C LEU A 233 -50.17 -51.03 -26.80
N LEU A 234 -50.38 -50.60 -25.56
CA LEU A 234 -51.33 -51.22 -24.64
C LEU A 234 -52.78 -51.11 -25.14
N ALA A 235 -53.16 -49.96 -25.69
CA ALA A 235 -54.50 -49.73 -26.24
C ALA A 235 -54.83 -50.56 -27.49
N GLY A 236 -53.81 -51.10 -28.17
CA GLY A 236 -53.96 -51.94 -29.37
C GLY A 236 -53.72 -53.44 -29.15
N ALA A 237 -53.45 -53.88 -27.92
CA ALA A 237 -53.15 -55.27 -27.59
C ALA A 237 -54.42 -56.09 -27.25
N ASP A 238 -54.43 -57.37 -27.61
CA ASP A 238 -55.51 -58.31 -27.27
C ASP A 238 -55.37 -58.75 -25.80
N PRO A 239 -56.43 -58.72 -24.97
CA PRO A 239 -56.35 -58.99 -23.52
C PRO A 239 -55.71 -60.33 -23.10
N ASP A 240 -55.60 -61.32 -23.99
CA ASP A 240 -55.03 -62.64 -23.69
C ASP A 240 -53.54 -62.82 -24.13
N ASP A 241 -52.88 -61.82 -24.74
CA ASP A 241 -51.51 -61.96 -25.30
C ASP A 241 -50.50 -60.90 -24.76
N GLY A 242 -49.78 -61.23 -23.68
CA GLY A 242 -48.55 -60.54 -23.27
C GLY A 242 -48.70 -59.12 -22.66
N THR A 243 -49.92 -58.68 -22.36
CA THR A 243 -50.30 -57.37 -21.79
C THR A 243 -49.58 -57.03 -20.49
N GLU A 244 -49.36 -58.03 -19.61
CA GLU A 244 -48.69 -57.85 -18.30
C GLU A 244 -47.27 -57.27 -18.43
N VAL A 245 -46.53 -57.62 -19.50
CA VAL A 245 -45.17 -57.12 -19.73
C VAL A 245 -45.17 -55.65 -20.17
N ILE A 246 -46.19 -55.25 -20.95
CA ILE A 246 -46.36 -53.85 -21.39
C ILE A 246 -46.79 -52.99 -20.20
N GLU A 247 -47.71 -53.46 -19.36
CA GLU A 247 -48.12 -52.78 -18.13
C GLU A 247 -46.97 -52.60 -17.13
N ALA A 248 -46.14 -53.63 -16.93
CA ALA A 248 -44.96 -53.52 -16.08
C ALA A 248 -43.94 -52.50 -16.60
N LYS A 249 -43.70 -52.46 -17.92
CA LYS A 249 -42.84 -51.46 -18.57
C LYS A 249 -43.44 -50.05 -18.49
N LEU A 250 -44.75 -49.92 -18.66
CA LEU A 250 -45.47 -48.65 -18.55
C LEU A 250 -45.34 -48.10 -17.13
N LYS A 251 -45.61 -48.91 -16.10
CA LYS A 251 -45.50 -48.50 -14.70
C LYS A 251 -44.07 -48.05 -14.34
N LYS A 252 -43.05 -48.74 -14.87
CA LYS A 252 -41.65 -48.33 -14.70
C LYS A 252 -41.35 -47.01 -15.42
N GLY A 253 -41.82 -46.85 -16.66
CA GLY A 253 -41.62 -45.63 -17.45
C GLY A 253 -42.34 -44.41 -16.85
N GLU A 254 -43.54 -44.59 -16.32
CA GLU A 254 -44.28 -43.53 -15.62
C GLU A 254 -43.59 -43.12 -14.30
N ALA A 255 -43.03 -44.08 -13.57
CA ALA A 255 -42.24 -43.77 -12.37
C ALA A 255 -40.95 -42.99 -12.71
N GLU A 256 -40.26 -43.37 -13.79
CA GLU A 256 -39.05 -42.68 -14.26
C GLU A 256 -39.37 -41.26 -14.77
N LEU A 257 -40.46 -41.10 -15.54
CA LEU A 257 -40.95 -39.79 -15.99
C LEU A 257 -41.28 -38.88 -14.81
N ASN A 258 -42.04 -39.36 -13.82
CA ASN A 258 -42.39 -38.59 -12.63
C ASN A 258 -41.16 -38.20 -11.81
N ALA A 259 -40.15 -39.08 -11.71
CA ALA A 259 -38.90 -38.78 -11.03
C ALA A 259 -38.14 -37.64 -11.73
N LYS A 260 -38.02 -37.68 -13.07
CA LYS A 260 -37.36 -36.64 -13.85
C LYS A 260 -38.12 -35.31 -13.83
N GLN A 261 -39.45 -35.34 -13.85
CA GLN A 261 -40.28 -34.13 -13.68
C GLN A 261 -40.10 -33.51 -12.29
N ALA A 262 -40.00 -34.32 -11.24
CA ALA A 262 -39.74 -33.84 -9.89
C ALA A 262 -38.32 -33.25 -9.73
N GLU A 263 -37.33 -33.82 -10.41
CA GLU A 263 -35.96 -33.29 -10.45
C GLU A 263 -35.88 -31.96 -11.21
N LEU A 264 -36.53 -31.88 -12.39
CA LEU A 264 -36.65 -30.66 -13.17
C LEU A 264 -37.31 -29.54 -12.35
N ALA A 265 -38.41 -29.83 -11.66
CA ALA A 265 -39.10 -28.85 -10.82
C ALA A 265 -38.20 -28.33 -9.68
N LYS A 266 -37.42 -29.20 -9.03
CA LYS A 266 -36.45 -28.78 -8.00
C LYS A 266 -35.39 -27.84 -8.56
N LYS A 267 -34.84 -28.16 -9.73
CA LYS A 267 -33.82 -27.34 -10.41
C LYS A 267 -34.37 -26.00 -10.88
N GLN A 268 -35.61 -25.97 -11.36
CA GLN A 268 -36.32 -24.72 -11.69
C GLN A 268 -36.52 -23.85 -10.44
N THR A 269 -36.93 -24.42 -9.30
CA THR A 269 -37.02 -23.68 -8.02
C THR A 269 -35.66 -23.20 -7.52
N GLU A 270 -34.59 -23.97 -7.72
CA GLU A 270 -33.22 -23.56 -7.39
C GLU A 270 -32.76 -22.35 -8.22
N LEU A 271 -33.02 -22.38 -9.53
CA LEU A 271 -32.77 -21.25 -10.42
C LEU A 271 -33.60 -20.02 -10.04
N GLU A 272 -34.88 -20.20 -9.71
CA GLU A 272 -35.78 -19.12 -9.30
C GLU A 272 -35.31 -18.46 -8.00
N LYS A 273 -34.90 -19.25 -6.99
CA LYS A 273 -34.30 -18.71 -5.75
C LYS A 273 -33.01 -17.92 -6.00
N LEU A 274 -32.16 -18.40 -6.91
CA LEU A 274 -30.94 -17.67 -7.26
C LEU A 274 -31.25 -16.37 -8.00
N LEU A 275 -32.25 -16.37 -8.88
CA LEU A 275 -32.70 -15.16 -9.56
C LEU A 275 -33.35 -14.17 -8.59
N ASP A 276 -34.18 -14.62 -7.64
CA ASP A 276 -34.76 -13.78 -6.59
C ASP A 276 -33.68 -13.18 -5.67
N SER A 277 -32.61 -13.93 -5.39
CA SER A 277 -31.45 -13.38 -4.65
C SER A 277 -30.69 -12.29 -5.43
N LEU A 278 -30.88 -12.23 -6.75
CA LEU A 278 -30.30 -11.24 -7.67
C LEU A 278 -31.28 -10.11 -8.03
N ASP A 279 -32.56 -10.24 -7.70
CA ASP A 279 -33.61 -9.25 -7.92
C ASP A 279 -34.64 -9.32 -6.78
N PRO A 280 -34.41 -8.64 -5.64
CA PRO A 280 -35.26 -8.77 -4.46
C PRO A 280 -36.65 -8.14 -4.59
N GLU A 281 -37.03 -7.57 -5.75
CA GLU A 281 -38.29 -6.84 -5.93
C GLU A 281 -39.47 -7.78 -6.24
N GLY A 282 -39.82 -8.56 -5.22
CA GLY A 282 -41.15 -9.16 -5.01
C GLY A 282 -41.88 -8.62 -3.77
N LYS A 283 -41.35 -7.58 -3.10
CA LYS A 283 -41.97 -6.89 -1.95
C LYS A 283 -42.62 -5.58 -2.40
N THR A 284 -43.69 -5.14 -1.73
CA THR A 284 -44.38 -3.89 -2.10
C THR A 284 -43.49 -2.67 -1.86
N GLN A 285 -43.62 -1.59 -2.65
CA GLN A 285 -42.84 -0.35 -2.52
C GLN A 285 -42.86 0.21 -1.08
N ASP A 286 -44.01 0.10 -0.41
CA ASP A 286 -44.17 0.55 0.99
C ASP A 286 -43.37 -0.30 1.99
N GLU A 287 -43.12 -1.59 1.70
CA GLU A 287 -42.28 -2.47 2.52
C GLU A 287 -40.80 -2.27 2.24
N LEU A 288 -40.42 -1.93 1.00
CA LEU A 288 -39.05 -1.64 0.60
C LEU A 288 -38.58 -0.27 1.10
N ASP A 289 -39.45 0.74 1.07
CA ASP A 289 -39.18 2.04 1.66
C ASP A 289 -39.01 1.91 3.18
N LYS A 290 -39.79 1.03 3.81
CA LYS A 290 -39.67 0.75 5.23
C LYS A 290 -38.41 -0.04 5.59
N GLU A 291 -38.04 -1.07 4.83
CA GLU A 291 -36.82 -1.86 5.05
C GLU A 291 -35.56 -1.04 4.73
N ALA A 292 -35.63 -0.09 3.78
CA ALA A 292 -34.55 0.86 3.51
C ALA A 292 -34.44 1.93 4.60
N GLU A 293 -35.56 2.42 5.15
CA GLU A 293 -35.57 3.31 6.31
C GLU A 293 -35.02 2.60 7.56
N GLU A 294 -35.40 1.34 7.80
CA GLU A 294 -34.88 0.50 8.89
C GLU A 294 -33.38 0.23 8.71
N ALA A 295 -32.90 -0.04 7.49
CA ALA A 295 -31.47 -0.23 7.22
C ALA A 295 -30.64 1.06 7.34
N GLU A 296 -31.19 2.22 6.96
CA GLU A 296 -30.54 3.53 7.21
C GLU A 296 -30.51 3.86 8.70
N LEU A 297 -31.56 3.50 9.44
CA LEU A 297 -31.61 3.66 10.91
C LEU A 297 -30.62 2.74 11.61
N ASP A 298 -30.47 1.49 11.16
CA ASP A 298 -29.50 0.52 11.70
C ASP A 298 -28.07 1.00 11.48
N LYS A 299 -27.74 1.46 10.26
CA LYS A 299 -26.44 2.08 9.96
C LYS A 299 -26.17 3.32 10.81
N LYS A 300 -27.20 4.14 11.06
CA LYS A 300 -27.10 5.34 11.91
C LYS A 300 -26.87 4.96 13.38
N ALA A 301 -27.50 3.88 13.85
CA ALA A 301 -27.27 3.35 15.19
C ALA A 301 -25.82 2.85 15.36
N ASP A 302 -25.30 2.09 14.40
CA ASP A 302 -23.88 1.65 14.38
C ASP A 302 -22.90 2.83 14.40
N GLU A 303 -23.14 3.87 13.58
CA GLU A 303 -22.29 5.07 13.56
C GLU A 303 -22.34 5.85 14.88
N LEU A 304 -23.52 5.94 15.51
CA LEU A 304 -23.69 6.60 16.80
C LEU A 304 -23.04 5.78 17.94
N GLN A 305 -23.15 4.45 17.90
CA GLN A 305 -22.52 3.56 18.87
C GLN A 305 -20.98 3.65 18.82
N ASN A 306 -20.40 3.72 17.62
CA ASN A 306 -18.96 3.96 17.46
C ASN A 306 -18.53 5.32 18.03
N LYS A 307 -19.33 6.38 17.82
CA LYS A 307 -19.06 7.71 18.39
C LYS A 307 -19.15 7.72 19.91
N VAL A 308 -20.09 6.99 20.50
CA VAL A 308 -20.19 6.81 21.96
C VAL A 308 -18.90 6.18 22.50
N ALA A 309 -18.43 5.08 21.90
CA ALA A 309 -17.20 4.40 22.32
C ALA A 309 -15.96 5.31 22.24
N ASP A 310 -15.83 6.11 21.18
CA ASP A 310 -14.73 7.06 21.03
C ASP A 310 -14.79 8.19 22.07
N LEU A 311 -15.98 8.73 22.35
CA LEU A 311 -16.17 9.78 23.36
C LEU A 311 -15.90 9.26 24.78
N GLU A 312 -16.32 8.03 25.11
CA GLU A 312 -16.03 7.38 26.39
C GLU A 312 -14.52 7.22 26.61
N LYS A 313 -13.79 6.84 25.54
CA LYS A 313 -12.33 6.73 25.57
C LYS A 313 -11.66 8.09 25.74
N GLU A 314 -12.14 9.13 25.07
CA GLU A 314 -11.61 10.50 25.22
C GLU A 314 -11.87 11.05 26.64
N ILE A 315 -13.06 10.80 27.20
CA ILE A 315 -13.42 11.15 28.58
C ILE A 315 -12.52 10.42 29.57
N SER A 316 -12.32 9.11 29.42
CA SER A 316 -11.43 8.31 30.28
C SER A 316 -9.98 8.85 30.27
N ASN A 317 -9.45 9.19 29.09
CA ASN A 317 -8.13 9.81 28.98
C ASN A 317 -8.05 11.18 29.67
N LEU A 318 -9.09 12.01 29.54
CA LEU A 318 -9.17 13.32 30.20
C LEU A 318 -9.28 13.18 31.74
N GLU A 319 -9.98 12.17 32.24
CA GLU A 319 -10.07 11.86 33.67
C GLU A 319 -8.71 11.41 34.25
N ILE A 320 -7.96 10.58 33.50
CA ILE A 320 -6.59 10.20 33.86
C ILE A 320 -5.67 11.42 33.92
N LEU A 321 -5.75 12.31 32.92
CA LEU A 321 -4.96 13.54 32.88
C LEU A 321 -5.31 14.50 34.03
N LEU A 322 -6.59 14.59 34.40
CA LEU A 322 -7.03 15.40 35.52
C LEU A 322 -6.52 14.85 36.87
N GLY A 323 -6.41 13.52 37.00
CA GLY A 323 -5.86 12.87 38.19
C GLY A 323 -4.36 13.09 38.43
N GLY A 324 -3.62 13.61 37.43
CA GLY A 324 -2.17 13.84 37.48
C GLY A 324 -1.75 15.32 37.33
N ALA A 325 -2.67 16.27 37.38
CA ALA A 325 -2.37 17.69 37.19
C ALA A 325 -1.98 18.40 38.51
N ASP A 326 -0.80 19.01 38.57
CA ASP A 326 -0.22 19.69 39.75
C ASP A 326 -0.50 21.22 39.81
N SER A 327 -1.16 21.81 38.81
CA SER A 327 -1.41 23.26 38.71
C SER A 327 -2.91 23.59 38.61
N GLU A 328 -3.40 24.56 39.40
CA GLU A 328 -4.83 24.93 39.45
C GLU A 328 -5.38 25.45 38.11
N ASP A 329 -4.56 26.14 37.31
CA ASP A 329 -4.96 26.68 36.00
C ASP A 329 -5.13 25.58 34.94
N ASP A 330 -4.26 24.55 34.94
CA ASP A 330 -4.38 23.43 34.00
C ASP A 330 -5.56 22.51 34.36
N THR A 331 -5.85 22.35 35.67
CA THR A 331 -7.00 21.60 36.17
C THR A 331 -8.32 22.21 35.70
N ALA A 332 -8.48 23.54 35.74
CA ALA A 332 -9.71 24.22 35.34
C ALA A 332 -9.99 24.05 33.82
N ALA A 333 -8.96 24.14 32.98
CA ALA A 333 -9.09 23.93 31.55
C ALA A 333 -9.46 22.49 31.19
N LEU A 334 -8.86 21.50 31.88
CA LEU A 334 -9.19 20.09 31.71
C LEU A 334 -10.60 19.75 32.19
N GLN A 335 -11.06 20.33 33.31
CA GLN A 335 -12.43 20.18 33.79
C GLN A 335 -13.47 20.72 32.81
N ASN A 336 -13.20 21.87 32.19
CA ASN A 336 -14.11 22.45 31.19
C ASN A 336 -14.20 21.57 29.92
N LYS A 337 -13.06 21.04 29.45
CA LYS A 337 -13.02 20.08 28.33
C LYS A 337 -13.75 18.78 28.67
N LEU A 338 -13.54 18.24 29.87
CA LEU A 338 -14.21 17.05 30.35
C LEU A 338 -15.73 17.26 30.44
N ALA A 339 -16.19 18.40 30.97
CA ALA A 339 -17.61 18.75 31.03
C ALA A 339 -18.22 18.88 29.63
N THR A 340 -17.50 19.48 28.69
CA THR A 340 -17.93 19.60 27.28
C THR A 340 -18.07 18.23 26.63
N LYS A 341 -17.10 17.34 26.83
CA LYS A 341 -17.10 15.99 26.27
C LYS A 341 -18.17 15.09 26.89
N LYS A 342 -18.42 15.20 28.20
CA LYS A 342 -19.54 14.51 28.87
C LYS A 342 -20.91 14.98 28.35
N ALA A 343 -21.06 16.27 28.07
CA ALA A 343 -22.29 16.78 27.45
C ALA A 343 -22.46 16.31 25.99
N GLU A 344 -21.36 16.19 25.23
CA GLU A 344 -21.36 15.61 23.88
C GLU A 344 -21.76 14.13 23.91
N LEU A 345 -21.19 13.34 24.84
CA LEU A 345 -21.56 11.95 25.06
C LEU A 345 -23.03 11.78 25.43
N GLU A 346 -23.55 12.57 26.38
CA GLU A 346 -24.97 12.51 26.78
C GLU A 346 -25.91 12.82 25.61
N LYS A 347 -25.52 13.77 24.75
CA LYS A 347 -26.30 14.11 23.55
C LYS A 347 -26.27 12.96 22.53
N THR A 348 -25.09 12.41 22.24
CA THR A 348 -24.94 11.30 21.29
C THR A 348 -25.64 10.03 21.78
N GLN A 349 -25.62 9.76 23.09
CA GLN A 349 -26.34 8.63 23.68
C GLN A 349 -27.87 8.79 23.53
N LYS A 350 -28.41 10.00 23.73
CA LYS A 350 -29.85 10.26 23.47
C LYS A 350 -30.22 10.10 22.00
N GLU A 351 -29.33 10.45 21.08
CA GLU A 351 -29.54 10.24 19.65
C GLU A 351 -29.49 8.76 19.28
N LEU A 352 -28.63 7.97 19.94
CA LEU A 352 -28.55 6.52 19.78
C LEU A 352 -29.80 5.83 20.35
N ASP A 353 -30.22 6.17 21.56
CA ASP A 353 -31.42 5.60 22.19
C ASP A 353 -32.69 5.92 21.39
N ALA A 354 -32.76 7.12 20.78
CA ALA A 354 -33.86 7.49 19.90
C ALA A 354 -33.86 6.67 18.60
N ALA A 355 -32.69 6.46 17.99
CA ALA A 355 -32.56 5.63 16.79
C ALA A 355 -32.92 4.16 17.06
N LEU A 356 -32.51 3.62 18.21
CA LEU A 356 -32.85 2.26 18.63
C LEU A 356 -34.34 2.09 18.96
N ASN A 357 -34.99 3.09 19.55
CA ASN A 357 -36.45 3.05 19.79
C ASN A 357 -37.27 3.12 18.50
N GLU A 358 -36.77 3.78 17.45
CA GLU A 358 -37.42 3.83 16.14
C GLU A 358 -37.33 2.51 15.36
N LEU A 359 -36.32 1.66 15.67
CA LEU A 359 -36.17 0.32 15.10
C LEU A 359 -37.19 -0.70 15.68
N GLY A 360 -37.88 -0.36 16.77
CA GLY A 360 -38.86 -1.23 17.44
C GLY A 360 -38.22 -2.40 18.20
N PRO A 361 -38.96 -3.05 19.12
CA PRO A 361 -38.43 -4.18 19.85
C PRO A 361 -38.35 -5.41 18.93
N ASP A 362 -37.13 -5.85 18.64
CA ASP A 362 -36.91 -7.22 18.15
C ASP A 362 -37.58 -8.19 19.12
N GLY A 363 -38.39 -9.08 18.56
CA GLY A 363 -39.08 -10.11 19.32
C GLY A 363 -38.11 -11.09 19.94
N ASP A 364 -37.69 -10.79 21.16
CA ASP A 364 -37.30 -11.78 22.17
C ASP A 364 -37.84 -11.30 23.53
N GLU A 365 -38.46 -12.23 24.23
CA GLU A 365 -39.20 -12.01 25.45
C GLU A 365 -38.34 -11.36 26.55
N GLU A 366 -39.00 -10.43 27.24
CA GLU A 366 -38.63 -9.76 28.46
C GLU A 366 -38.12 -10.73 29.54
N GLU A 367 -36.80 -10.73 29.83
CA GLU A 367 -36.30 -11.05 31.17
C GLU A 367 -35.45 -9.89 31.71
N THR A 368 -36.02 -9.21 32.70
CA THR A 368 -35.36 -8.17 33.49
C THR A 368 -34.39 -8.79 34.52
N PRO A 369 -33.43 -7.99 35.04
CA PRO A 369 -32.04 -8.40 35.18
C PRO A 369 -31.64 -8.85 36.59
N ALA A 370 -30.52 -9.58 36.68
CA ALA A 370 -29.79 -9.81 37.93
C ALA A 370 -28.43 -9.09 37.93
N PRO A 371 -27.95 -8.59 39.09
CA PRO A 371 -27.07 -7.44 39.20
C PRO A 371 -25.58 -7.72 38.93
N ALA A 372 -24.90 -6.68 38.45
CA ALA A 372 -23.46 -6.63 38.22
C ALA A 372 -22.64 -6.87 39.50
N PRO A 373 -21.53 -7.64 39.43
CA PRO A 373 -20.53 -7.64 40.49
C PRO A 373 -19.74 -6.33 40.48
N GLN A 374 -19.62 -5.77 41.68
CA GLN A 374 -18.95 -4.53 42.03
C GLN A 374 -17.43 -4.61 41.76
N PRO A 375 -16.78 -3.52 41.28
CA PRO A 375 -15.35 -3.52 40.97
C PRO A 375 -14.49 -3.66 42.24
N GLU A 376 -13.57 -4.61 42.23
CA GLU A 376 -12.54 -4.75 43.26
C GLU A 376 -11.54 -3.59 43.19
N GLN A 377 -11.25 -3.05 44.36
CA GLN A 377 -10.36 -1.94 44.63
C GLN A 377 -8.89 -2.33 44.38
N PRO A 378 -8.05 -1.43 43.81
CA PRO A 378 -6.68 -1.75 43.41
C PRO A 378 -5.74 -2.02 44.60
N ALA A 379 -4.87 -3.01 44.42
CA ALA A 379 -3.77 -3.33 45.33
C ALA A 379 -2.71 -2.21 45.36
N PRO A 380 -2.00 -2.01 46.49
CA PRO A 380 -1.15 -0.85 46.72
C PRO A 380 0.15 -0.88 45.90
N ALA A 381 0.62 0.32 45.57
CA ALA A 381 1.83 0.62 44.82
C ALA A 381 3.12 0.03 45.44
N PRO A 382 4.06 -0.48 44.64
CA PRO A 382 5.42 -0.72 45.09
C PRO A 382 6.22 0.60 45.16
N GLN A 383 6.87 0.83 46.30
CA GLN A 383 7.86 1.89 46.53
C GLN A 383 9.11 1.71 45.63
N PRO A 384 9.85 2.81 45.37
CA PRO A 384 10.96 2.82 44.42
C PRO A 384 12.22 2.18 45.02
N GLU A 385 12.81 1.22 44.31
CA GLU A 385 14.15 0.70 44.62
C GLU A 385 15.23 1.69 44.17
N GLN A 386 16.19 1.93 45.08
CA GLN A 386 17.36 2.77 44.90
C GLN A 386 18.30 2.29 43.77
N PRO A 387 19.08 3.21 43.18
CA PRO A 387 19.96 2.91 42.07
C PRO A 387 21.20 2.10 42.49
N ALA A 388 21.54 1.09 41.69
CA ALA A 388 22.79 0.35 41.77
C ALA A 388 24.00 1.21 41.34
N PRO A 389 25.21 0.92 41.85
CA PRO A 389 26.30 1.87 41.98
C PRO A 389 27.13 2.08 40.71
N ALA A 390 27.81 3.24 40.68
CA ALA A 390 28.70 3.72 39.63
C ALA A 390 29.87 2.77 39.30
N PRO A 391 30.26 2.63 38.01
CA PRO A 391 31.52 1.98 37.64
C PRO A 391 32.71 2.92 37.87
N LYS A 392 33.76 2.42 38.54
CA LYS A 392 35.08 3.05 38.68
C LYS A 392 35.93 2.78 37.42
N PRO A 393 36.96 3.61 37.15
CA PRO A 393 37.55 3.83 35.83
C PRO A 393 38.66 2.83 35.49
N GLU A 394 38.75 2.47 34.21
CA GLU A 394 39.96 1.90 33.61
C GLU A 394 40.66 2.92 32.70
N GLN A 395 41.99 2.91 32.80
CA GLN A 395 42.96 3.86 32.27
C GLN A 395 43.20 3.74 30.75
N PRO A 396 43.88 4.74 30.14
CA PRO A 396 43.85 5.00 28.72
C PRO A 396 44.88 4.19 27.93
N ALA A 397 44.53 3.85 26.69
CA ALA A 397 45.45 3.41 25.65
C ALA A 397 45.84 4.58 24.71
N PRO A 398 47.01 4.52 24.06
CA PRO A 398 47.87 5.68 23.83
C PRO A 398 47.64 6.44 22.51
N ALA A 399 48.21 7.65 22.46
CA ALA A 399 48.16 8.64 21.39
C ALA A 399 48.68 8.15 20.02
N PRO A 400 48.17 8.71 18.90
CA PRO A 400 48.61 8.40 17.55
C PRO A 400 49.84 9.24 17.14
N LYS A 401 50.72 8.66 16.31
CA LYS A 401 51.82 9.37 15.62
C LYS A 401 52.12 8.64 14.30
N PRO A 402 52.75 9.29 13.30
CA PRO A 402 52.20 10.26 12.36
C PRO A 402 52.21 9.73 10.89
N GLU A 403 51.53 10.45 10.00
CA GLU A 403 51.49 10.25 8.55
C GLU A 403 52.85 10.42 7.83
N GLN A 404 53.04 9.73 6.69
CA GLN A 404 53.60 10.23 5.40
C GLN A 404 53.84 9.09 4.37
N PRO A 405 53.99 9.36 3.06
CA PRO A 405 53.15 10.14 2.16
C PRO A 405 52.74 9.34 0.89
N THR A 406 51.77 9.89 0.16
CA THR A 406 51.35 9.46 -1.19
C THR A 406 52.42 9.75 -2.26
N PRO A 407 52.53 8.94 -3.33
CA PRO A 407 53.28 9.32 -4.54
C PRO A 407 52.51 10.33 -5.38
N ALA A 408 53.22 11.37 -5.84
CA ALA A 408 52.73 12.45 -6.69
C ALA A 408 52.49 12.02 -8.15
N PRO A 409 51.59 12.73 -8.89
CA PRO A 409 51.32 12.49 -10.30
C PRO A 409 52.41 13.10 -11.20
N LYS A 410 52.66 12.48 -12.35
CA LYS A 410 53.61 12.92 -13.41
C LYS A 410 52.81 13.46 -14.63
N PRO A 411 53.31 14.45 -15.39
CA PRO A 411 52.49 15.53 -15.96
C PRO A 411 51.95 15.27 -17.38
N GLU A 412 50.88 16.00 -17.68
CA GLU A 412 50.28 16.17 -19.01
C GLU A 412 51.11 17.08 -19.93
N GLN A 413 51.23 16.71 -21.20
CA GLN A 413 51.42 17.62 -22.34
C GLN A 413 51.16 16.87 -23.68
N PRO A 414 50.91 17.55 -24.81
CA PRO A 414 49.70 18.27 -25.21
C PRO A 414 48.93 17.55 -26.36
N THR A 415 47.74 18.08 -26.69
CA THR A 415 46.82 17.63 -27.75
C THR A 415 47.41 17.60 -29.18
N PRO A 416 47.01 16.63 -30.03
CA PRO A 416 46.91 16.79 -31.48
C PRO A 416 45.45 16.88 -31.98
N ALA A 417 45.27 17.62 -33.08
CA ALA A 417 44.03 17.99 -33.75
C ALA A 417 43.39 16.83 -34.60
N PRO A 418 42.16 16.98 -35.14
CA PRO A 418 41.20 15.89 -35.37
C PRO A 418 41.25 15.24 -36.78
N LYS A 419 40.90 13.94 -36.89
CA LYS A 419 40.44 13.23 -38.12
C LYS A 419 40.03 11.76 -37.82
N PRO A 420 39.29 11.06 -38.70
CA PRO A 420 37.89 11.21 -39.16
C PRO A 420 36.94 10.18 -38.49
N GLU A 421 35.63 10.39 -38.59
CA GLU A 421 34.57 9.52 -38.07
C GLU A 421 34.70 8.05 -38.53
N GLN A 422 34.88 7.15 -37.56
CA GLN A 422 34.74 5.69 -37.70
C GLN A 422 33.34 5.26 -37.23
N PRO A 423 32.78 4.16 -37.77
CA PRO A 423 31.36 3.84 -37.67
C PRO A 423 30.95 3.60 -36.22
N THR A 424 29.75 4.06 -35.86
CA THR A 424 29.15 3.88 -34.54
C THR A 424 29.24 2.42 -34.08
N PRO A 425 29.79 2.12 -32.89
CA PRO A 425 29.75 0.77 -32.35
C PRO A 425 28.28 0.37 -32.14
N ALA A 426 27.95 -0.88 -32.48
CA ALA A 426 26.61 -1.43 -32.28
C ALA A 426 26.10 -1.16 -30.85
N PRO A 427 24.83 -0.78 -30.67
CA PRO A 427 24.31 -0.43 -29.35
C PRO A 427 24.49 -1.60 -28.39
N LYS A 428 25.07 -1.33 -27.21
CA LYS A 428 25.16 -2.29 -26.11
C LYS A 428 23.73 -2.51 -25.61
N THR A 429 23.14 -3.67 -25.87
CA THR A 429 21.81 -4.06 -25.36
C THR A 429 21.90 -5.34 -24.53
N GLY A 430 20.96 -5.52 -23.61
CA GLY A 430 20.89 -6.65 -22.69
C GLY A 430 21.87 -6.57 -21.51
N TRP A 431 22.04 -7.72 -20.84
CA TRP A 431 22.96 -7.86 -19.71
C TRP A 431 24.42 -7.73 -20.15
N LYS A 432 25.18 -6.90 -19.44
CA LYS A 432 26.61 -6.69 -19.65
C LYS A 432 27.35 -6.64 -18.33
N GLN A 433 28.51 -7.29 -18.29
CA GLN A 433 29.40 -7.21 -17.15
C GLN A 433 30.51 -6.20 -17.44
N GLU A 434 30.63 -5.19 -16.58
CA GLU A 434 31.64 -4.14 -16.68
C GLU A 434 32.29 -3.96 -15.30
N ASN A 435 33.64 -4.03 -15.24
CA ASN A 435 34.41 -3.94 -13.98
C ASN A 435 33.93 -4.90 -12.87
N GLY A 436 33.47 -6.10 -13.25
CA GLY A 436 32.98 -7.12 -12.32
C GLY A 436 31.53 -6.92 -11.85
N MET A 437 30.87 -5.83 -12.24
CA MET A 437 29.46 -5.57 -11.93
C MET A 437 28.58 -5.82 -13.14
N TRP A 438 27.35 -6.26 -12.91
CA TRP A 438 26.36 -6.48 -13.97
C TRP A 438 25.49 -5.24 -14.17
N TYR A 439 25.22 -4.91 -15.42
CA TYR A 439 24.37 -3.82 -15.88
C TYR A 439 23.39 -4.36 -16.92
N PHE A 440 22.25 -3.70 -17.07
CA PHE A 440 21.30 -4.00 -18.14
C PHE A 440 21.09 -2.77 -19.01
N TYR A 441 21.25 -2.95 -20.32
CA TYR A 441 20.98 -1.91 -21.30
C TYR A 441 19.73 -2.24 -22.10
N ASN A 442 18.80 -1.29 -22.15
CA ASN A 442 17.56 -1.38 -22.92
C ASN A 442 17.86 -1.42 -24.42
N THR A 443 16.85 -1.73 -25.23
CA THR A 443 16.98 -1.82 -26.70
C THR A 443 17.38 -0.50 -27.36
N ASP A 444 17.10 0.63 -26.70
CA ASP A 444 17.51 1.97 -27.13
C ASP A 444 18.94 2.35 -26.67
N GLY A 445 19.64 1.44 -25.98
CA GLY A 445 20.99 1.64 -25.44
C GLY A 445 21.02 2.38 -24.11
N SER A 446 19.87 2.78 -23.53
CA SER A 446 19.82 3.37 -22.20
C SER A 446 20.10 2.33 -21.10
N MET A 447 20.76 2.74 -20.02
CA MET A 447 21.05 1.87 -18.88
C MET A 447 19.83 1.79 -17.96
N ALA A 448 19.39 0.58 -17.61
CA ALA A 448 18.28 0.36 -16.69
C ALA A 448 18.72 0.59 -15.23
N THR A 449 17.80 1.14 -14.45
CA THR A 449 17.91 1.35 -13.00
C THR A 449 16.59 1.00 -12.34
N GLY A 450 16.60 0.57 -11.08
CA GLY A 450 15.42 0.13 -10.35
C GLY A 450 15.05 -1.33 -10.66
N TRP A 451 13.78 -1.67 -10.45
CA TRP A 451 13.27 -3.02 -10.72
C TRP A 451 13.22 -3.31 -12.23
N LEU A 452 13.77 -4.46 -12.62
CA LEU A 452 13.78 -4.97 -13.97
C LEU A 452 13.20 -6.37 -13.98
N GLN A 453 12.17 -6.60 -14.80
CA GLN A 453 11.71 -7.94 -15.12
C GLN A 453 12.40 -8.41 -16.40
N ASN A 454 13.12 -9.53 -16.33
CA ASN A 454 13.79 -10.12 -17.48
C ASN A 454 13.69 -11.65 -17.42
N ASN A 455 13.20 -12.27 -18.50
CA ASN A 455 13.00 -13.72 -18.62
C ASN A 455 12.23 -14.35 -17.43
N GLY A 456 11.15 -13.69 -16.98
CA GLY A 456 10.30 -14.20 -15.90
C GLY A 456 10.88 -14.05 -14.49
N SER A 457 12.09 -13.48 -14.35
CA SER A 457 12.70 -13.16 -13.06
C SER A 457 12.75 -11.66 -12.83
N TRP A 458 12.66 -11.25 -11.57
CA TRP A 458 12.86 -9.86 -11.16
C TRP A 458 14.30 -9.64 -10.72
N TYR A 459 14.86 -8.49 -11.07
CA TYR A 459 16.19 -8.03 -10.71
C TYR A 459 16.09 -6.60 -10.19
N TYR A 460 17.03 -6.19 -9.35
CA TYR A 460 17.13 -4.80 -8.92
C TYR A 460 18.47 -4.20 -9.35
N LEU A 461 18.41 -3.10 -10.12
CA LEU A 461 19.57 -2.34 -10.55
C LEU A 461 19.65 -1.10 -9.67
N ASN A 462 20.79 -0.89 -9.01
CA ASN A 462 21.01 0.27 -8.16
C ASN A 462 20.93 1.58 -8.96
N ALA A 463 20.92 2.73 -8.27
CA ALA A 463 20.87 4.05 -8.94
C ALA A 463 22.03 4.29 -9.93
N ASN A 464 23.18 3.63 -9.73
CA ASN A 464 24.31 3.65 -10.65
C ASN A 464 24.22 2.60 -11.78
N GLY A 465 23.12 1.85 -11.88
CA GLY A 465 22.88 0.79 -12.85
C GLY A 465 23.42 -0.59 -12.47
N ALA A 466 24.22 -0.71 -11.40
CA ALA A 466 24.81 -1.98 -11.01
C ALA A 466 23.76 -2.90 -10.37
N MET A 467 23.69 -4.15 -10.82
CA MET A 467 22.79 -5.17 -10.28
C MET A 467 23.08 -5.46 -8.81
N ALA A 468 22.04 -5.44 -7.99
CA ALA A 468 22.10 -5.79 -6.59
C ALA A 468 22.05 -7.31 -6.39
N THR A 469 22.70 -7.77 -5.31
CA THR A 469 22.65 -9.14 -4.79
C THR A 469 22.56 -9.06 -3.26
N GLY A 470 22.07 -10.12 -2.62
CA GLY A 470 21.79 -10.16 -1.19
C GLY A 470 20.58 -9.31 -0.79
N TRP A 471 20.56 -8.87 0.47
CA TRP A 471 19.48 -8.04 1.01
C TRP A 471 19.49 -6.63 0.42
N ALA A 472 18.35 -6.20 -0.12
CA ALA A 472 18.13 -4.85 -0.59
C ALA A 472 16.87 -4.26 0.05
N LYS A 473 16.99 -3.05 0.61
CA LYS A 473 15.84 -2.30 1.12
C LYS A 473 15.36 -1.33 0.04
N VAL A 474 14.16 -1.58 -0.49
CA VAL A 474 13.58 -0.80 -1.58
C VAL A 474 12.20 -0.31 -1.15
N ASN A 475 11.98 1.01 -1.18
CA ASN A 475 10.69 1.63 -0.80
C ASN A 475 10.15 1.20 0.57
N GLY A 476 11.04 0.99 1.55
CA GLY A 476 10.67 0.61 2.92
C GLY A 476 10.62 -0.89 3.19
N SER A 477 10.49 -1.73 2.16
CA SER A 477 10.47 -3.19 2.28
C SER A 477 11.83 -3.80 2.00
N TRP A 478 12.14 -4.92 2.67
CA TRP A 478 13.33 -5.72 2.38
C TRP A 478 13.03 -6.78 1.34
N TYR A 479 13.98 -7.00 0.44
CA TYR A 479 13.96 -8.00 -0.61
C TYR A 479 15.27 -8.78 -0.57
N TYR A 480 15.24 -10.04 -0.97
CA TYR A 480 16.45 -10.84 -1.11
C TYR A 480 16.71 -11.13 -2.59
N LEU A 481 17.87 -10.72 -3.09
CA LEU A 481 18.32 -10.97 -4.45
C LEU A 481 19.37 -12.09 -4.37
N ASN A 482 19.12 -13.20 -5.07
CA ASN A 482 20.05 -14.32 -5.12
C ASN A 482 21.41 -13.90 -5.71
N ALA A 483 22.42 -14.77 -5.62
CA ALA A 483 23.76 -14.48 -6.15
C ALA A 483 23.78 -14.18 -7.66
N ASN A 484 22.81 -14.70 -8.42
CA ASN A 484 22.62 -14.39 -9.84
C ASN A 484 21.77 -13.12 -10.09
N GLY A 485 21.37 -12.42 -9.03
CA GLY A 485 20.55 -11.21 -9.05
C GLY A 485 19.04 -11.43 -9.07
N SER A 486 18.56 -12.67 -9.23
CA SER A 486 17.11 -12.92 -9.27
C SER A 486 16.49 -12.73 -7.89
N MET A 487 15.34 -12.06 -7.82
CA MET A 487 14.59 -11.86 -6.59
C MET A 487 14.04 -13.20 -6.08
N ALA A 488 14.27 -13.49 -4.79
CA ALA A 488 13.72 -14.65 -4.12
C ALA A 488 12.29 -14.40 -3.62
N THR A 489 11.50 -15.48 -3.54
CA THR A 489 10.19 -15.54 -2.92
C THR A 489 10.10 -16.80 -2.04
N GLY A 490 9.20 -16.81 -1.06
CA GLY A 490 9.07 -17.89 -0.09
C GLY A 490 10.19 -17.90 0.96
N TRP A 491 10.56 -19.09 1.43
CA TRP A 491 11.56 -19.26 2.49
C TRP A 491 12.98 -18.99 1.98
N VAL A 492 13.71 -18.15 2.70
CA VAL A 492 15.14 -17.87 2.48
C VAL A 492 15.91 -18.12 3.76
N LYS A 493 17.00 -18.89 3.67
CA LYS A 493 17.95 -19.07 4.76
C LYS A 493 19.19 -18.23 4.50
N ASP A 494 19.50 -17.32 5.41
CA ASP A 494 20.71 -16.51 5.38
C ASP A 494 21.50 -16.73 6.67
N GLY A 495 22.67 -17.37 6.55
CA GLY A 495 23.39 -17.94 7.68
C GLY A 495 22.56 -19.02 8.39
N ASP A 496 22.35 -18.84 9.70
CA ASP A 496 21.55 -19.73 10.54
C ASP A 496 20.09 -19.26 10.70
N THR A 497 19.72 -18.13 10.08
CA THR A 497 18.42 -17.49 10.26
C THR A 497 17.53 -17.74 9.04
N TRP A 498 16.26 -18.08 9.29
CA TRP A 498 15.24 -18.17 8.26
C TRP A 498 14.42 -16.89 8.16
N TYR A 499 14.04 -16.55 6.93
CA TYR A 499 13.22 -15.41 6.56
C TYR A 499 12.13 -15.87 5.59
N TYR A 500 11.03 -15.13 5.52
CA TYR A 500 9.96 -15.38 4.56
C TYR A 500 9.69 -14.17 3.70
N LEU A 501 9.77 -14.36 2.38
CA LEU A 501 9.52 -13.36 1.35
C LEU A 501 8.17 -13.67 0.71
N GLU A 502 7.29 -12.67 0.62
CA GLU A 502 5.98 -12.82 0.00
C GLU A 502 6.10 -13.07 -1.51
N ALA A 503 4.97 -13.35 -2.19
CA ALA A 503 4.96 -13.51 -3.65
C ALA A 503 5.45 -12.25 -4.39
N SER A 504 5.30 -11.07 -3.77
CA SER A 504 5.84 -9.79 -4.23
C SER A 504 7.36 -9.65 -4.02
N GLY A 505 7.98 -10.58 -3.29
CA GLY A 505 9.38 -10.54 -2.84
C GLY A 505 9.61 -9.73 -1.58
N ALA A 506 8.60 -9.05 -1.03
CA ALA A 506 8.74 -8.29 0.20
C ALA A 506 8.89 -9.23 1.41
N MET A 507 9.84 -8.93 2.30
CA MET A 507 10.08 -9.70 3.52
C MET A 507 8.99 -9.44 4.56
N LYS A 508 8.42 -10.50 5.12
CA LYS A 508 7.57 -10.39 6.31
C LYS A 508 8.40 -10.02 7.53
N ALA A 509 7.85 -9.14 8.38
CA ALA A 509 8.44 -8.76 9.65
C ALA A 509 7.34 -8.48 10.68
N ASN A 510 7.67 -8.75 11.95
CA ASN A 510 6.85 -8.48 13.12
C ASN A 510 5.39 -8.99 13.03
N GLN A 511 5.21 -10.22 12.57
CA GLN A 511 3.87 -10.77 12.34
C GLN A 511 3.83 -12.30 12.38
N TRP A 512 2.66 -12.81 12.72
CA TRP A 512 2.27 -14.19 12.47
C TRP A 512 1.78 -14.35 11.02
N PHE A 513 2.12 -15.46 10.36
CA PHE A 513 1.63 -15.78 9.03
C PHE A 513 1.52 -17.29 8.83
N LYS A 514 0.69 -17.69 7.86
CA LYS A 514 0.36 -19.09 7.58
C LYS A 514 0.97 -19.56 6.25
N VAL A 515 1.63 -20.72 6.24
CA VAL A 515 2.18 -21.38 5.05
C VAL A 515 1.79 -22.86 5.10
N SER A 516 1.07 -23.35 4.08
CA SER A 516 0.64 -24.77 3.98
C SER A 516 0.03 -25.31 5.28
N ASP A 517 -0.97 -24.60 5.79
CA ASP A 517 -1.70 -24.92 7.02
C ASP A 517 -0.97 -24.78 8.36
N LYS A 518 0.28 -24.31 8.34
CA LYS A 518 1.07 -24.09 9.55
C LYS A 518 1.32 -22.61 9.80
N TRP A 519 1.30 -22.21 11.08
CA TRP A 519 1.57 -20.84 11.50
C TRP A 519 3.03 -20.66 11.89
N TYR A 520 3.58 -19.51 11.52
CA TYR A 520 4.95 -19.11 11.77
C TYR A 520 4.97 -17.65 12.26
N TYR A 521 5.97 -17.30 13.06
CA TYR A 521 6.20 -15.93 13.49
C TYR A 521 7.59 -15.44 13.08
N VAL A 522 7.66 -14.23 12.51
CA VAL A 522 8.92 -13.53 12.25
C VAL A 522 8.98 -12.25 13.08
N ASN A 523 10.14 -11.99 13.69
CA ASN A 523 10.33 -10.81 14.54
C ASN A 523 10.49 -9.51 13.71
N GLY A 524 10.75 -8.37 14.37
CA GLY A 524 10.94 -7.07 13.72
C GLY A 524 12.09 -6.98 12.72
N LEU A 525 13.05 -7.92 12.75
CA LEU A 525 14.13 -8.04 11.76
C LEU A 525 13.81 -9.05 10.65
N GLY A 526 12.61 -9.65 10.66
CA GLY A 526 12.18 -10.70 9.72
C GLY A 526 12.70 -12.09 10.05
N ALA A 527 13.42 -12.27 11.16
CA ALA A 527 13.97 -13.56 11.55
C ALA A 527 12.87 -14.45 12.11
N LEU A 528 12.80 -15.69 11.62
CA LEU A 528 11.89 -16.73 12.08
C LEU A 528 12.17 -17.07 13.55
N ALA A 529 11.13 -17.04 14.38
CA ALA A 529 11.19 -17.56 15.73
C ALA A 529 11.17 -19.10 15.70
N VAL A 530 12.13 -19.73 16.38
CA VAL A 530 12.23 -21.19 16.51
C VAL A 530 12.54 -21.55 17.97
N ASN A 531 12.02 -22.67 18.46
CA ASN A 531 12.24 -23.18 19.83
C ASN A 531 12.02 -22.11 20.92
N THR A 532 10.93 -21.36 20.82
CA THR A 532 10.64 -20.25 21.73
C THR A 532 9.14 -20.05 21.90
N THR A 533 8.76 -19.11 22.76
CA THR A 533 7.38 -18.67 22.96
C THR A 533 7.22 -17.24 22.48
N VAL A 534 6.19 -16.98 21.67
CA VAL A 534 5.82 -15.66 21.16
C VAL A 534 4.37 -15.39 21.51
N ASP A 535 4.09 -14.32 22.25
CA ASP A 535 2.73 -13.93 22.67
C ASP A 535 1.93 -15.06 23.36
N GLY A 536 2.62 -15.93 24.11
CA GLY A 536 2.03 -17.09 24.78
C GLY A 536 1.90 -18.36 23.94
N TYR A 537 2.24 -18.32 22.65
CA TYR A 537 2.23 -19.45 21.73
C TYR A 537 3.62 -20.04 21.54
N THR A 538 3.76 -21.37 21.62
CA THR A 538 5.05 -22.05 21.48
C THR A 538 5.31 -22.41 20.01
N VAL A 539 6.51 -22.15 19.52
CA VAL A 539 6.96 -22.57 18.18
C VAL A 539 8.08 -23.60 18.28
N ASN A 540 8.01 -24.64 17.46
CA ASN A 540 8.98 -25.74 17.45
C ASN A 540 10.31 -25.36 16.75
N GLU A 541 11.18 -26.35 16.51
CA GLU A 541 12.48 -26.16 15.86
C GLU A 541 12.38 -25.69 14.39
N ASN A 542 11.26 -25.94 13.74
CA ASN A 542 10.95 -25.48 12.38
C ASN A 542 10.21 -24.12 12.40
N GLY A 543 9.97 -23.55 13.59
CA GLY A 543 9.23 -22.31 13.77
C GLY A 543 7.72 -22.44 13.61
N GLU A 544 7.22 -23.68 13.61
CA GLU A 544 5.80 -23.98 13.48
C GLU A 544 5.12 -23.85 14.84
N TRP A 545 4.00 -23.13 14.90
CA TRP A 545 3.15 -23.08 16.09
C TRP A 545 2.64 -24.49 16.44
N VAL A 546 2.82 -24.89 17.70
CA VAL A 546 2.43 -26.18 18.28
C VAL A 546 1.41 -26.06 19.40
#